data_AF-X8E9D8-F1
#
_entry.id   AF-X8E9D8-F1
#
_cell.length_a   1.000
_cell.length_b   1.000
_cell.length_c   1.000
_cell.angle_alpha   90.00
_cell.angle_beta   90.00
_cell.angle_gamma   90.00
#
_symmetry.space_group_name_H-M   'P 1'
#
loop_
_entity.id
_entity.type
_entity.pdbx_description
1 polymer ?
#
loop_
_entity_poly.entity_id
_entity_poly.type
_entity_poly.pdbx_seq_one_letter_code
_entity_poly.pdbx_strand_id
1 'polypeptide(L)'
;MCSPPPVGRSAAGRPLSSSTSPPAGRAHPTWSMGPMNTLNSASLVNKGLELIETHLLFGVPYERIDVVVHPQSIVHSMVTFTDGSTIAQASPRT
;
A
#
# COMPACT_ATOMS: atom_id res chain seq x y z
N MET A 1 -0.44 5.78 -3.68
CA MET A 1 0.79 4.95 -3.57
C MET A 1 0.70 4.00 -2.38
N CYS A 2 1.52 2.94 -2.29
CA CYS A 2 1.53 1.99 -1.17
C CYS A 2 2.90 1.87 -0.50
N SER A 3 2.91 1.58 0.80
CA SER A 3 4.14 1.41 1.60
C SER A 3 4.09 0.13 2.42
N PRO A 4 3.93 -1.04 1.76
CA PRO A 4 3.81 -2.29 2.49
C PRO A 4 5.07 -2.52 3.34
N PRO A 5 4.94 -3.13 4.53
CA PRO A 5 6.10 -3.60 5.28
C PRO A 5 6.96 -4.52 4.39
N PRO A 6 8.29 -4.55 4.59
CA PRO A 6 9.15 -5.45 3.85
C PRO A 6 8.67 -6.89 4.06
N VAL A 7 8.30 -7.55 2.96
CA VAL A 7 8.06 -8.99 2.98
C VAL A 7 9.39 -9.63 3.31
N GLY A 8 9.52 -10.23 4.50
CA GLY A 8 10.71 -10.98 4.86
C GLY A 8 11.01 -11.97 3.74
N ARG A 9 12.21 -11.91 3.16
CA ARG A 9 12.65 -12.89 2.17
C ARG A 9 12.52 -14.26 2.82
N SER A 10 11.47 -15.02 2.49
CA SER A 10 11.48 -16.44 2.76
C SER A 10 12.54 -17.02 1.83
N ALA A 11 13.68 -17.41 2.39
CA ALA A 11 14.66 -18.21 1.68
C ALA A 11 13.93 -19.41 1.10
N ALA A 12 14.06 -19.63 -0.22
CA ALA A 12 13.51 -20.78 -0.90
C ALA A 12 13.92 -22.07 -0.17
N GLY A 13 12.95 -22.89 0.25
CA GLY A 13 13.18 -24.28 0.66
C GLY A 13 12.94 -24.68 2.12
N ARG A 14 12.16 -23.95 2.94
CA ARG A 14 11.70 -24.49 4.25
C ARG A 14 10.19 -24.76 4.26
N PRO A 15 9.72 -25.93 4.76
CA PRO A 15 8.29 -26.18 4.95
C PRO A 15 7.72 -25.16 5.94
N LEU A 16 6.49 -24.70 5.71
CA LEU A 16 5.75 -23.84 6.64
C LEU A 16 5.61 -24.58 7.98
N SER A 17 6.52 -24.32 8.93
CA SER A 17 6.39 -24.83 10.29
C SER A 17 5.19 -24.15 10.94
N SER A 18 4.28 -24.96 11.46
CA SER A 18 3.03 -24.63 12.15
C SER A 18 3.24 -23.95 13.51
N SER A 19 4.10 -22.95 13.57
CA SER A 19 4.29 -22.05 14.70
C SER A 19 4.34 -20.61 14.19
N THR A 20 3.21 -20.13 13.66
CA THR A 20 3.03 -18.69 13.49
C THR A 20 2.90 -18.07 14.88
N SER A 21 4.04 -17.61 15.42
CA SER A 21 4.03 -16.44 16.31
C SER A 21 3.11 -15.39 15.68
N PRO A 22 2.27 -14.65 16.44
CA PRO A 22 1.31 -13.70 15.85
C PRO A 22 2.05 -12.85 14.81
N PRO A 23 1.50 -12.73 13.59
CA PRO A 23 2.27 -12.30 12.43
C PRO A 23 3.01 -11.00 12.75
N ALA A 24 4.27 -10.92 12.32
CA ALA A 24 5.19 -9.79 12.50
C ALA A 24 4.67 -8.44 11.91
N GLY A 25 3.39 -8.34 11.56
CA GLY A 25 2.69 -7.18 11.04
C GLY A 25 1.94 -6.38 12.09
N ARG A 26 2.54 -6.12 13.27
CA ARG A 26 1.97 -5.15 14.23
C ARG A 26 2.46 -3.71 14.03
N ALA A 27 3.58 -3.50 13.35
CA ALA A 27 4.11 -2.16 13.10
C ALA A 27 4.20 -1.91 11.59
N HIS A 28 3.37 -0.99 11.09
CA HIS A 28 3.53 -0.46 9.74
C HIS A 28 4.75 0.48 9.72
N PRO A 29 5.62 0.45 8.69
CA PRO A 29 6.87 1.22 8.68
C PRO A 29 6.68 2.74 8.70
N THR A 30 5.48 3.21 8.36
CA THR A 30 5.21 4.66 8.21
C THR A 30 4.01 5.19 8.95
N TRP A 31 3.08 4.35 9.41
CA TRP A 31 1.76 4.80 9.86
C TRP A 31 1.37 4.10 11.17
N SER A 32 0.84 4.85 12.14
CA SER A 32 0.23 4.28 13.34
C SER A 32 -1.25 4.03 13.07
N MET A 33 -1.65 2.75 12.97
CA MET A 33 -2.99 2.35 12.52
C MET A 33 -3.54 1.17 13.33
N GLY A 34 -4.86 0.98 13.26
CA GLY A 34 -5.52 -0.19 13.83
C GLY A 34 -5.09 -1.52 13.18
N PRO A 35 -5.24 -2.65 13.88
CA PRO A 35 -4.69 -3.94 13.48
C PRO A 35 -5.19 -4.44 12.12
N MET A 36 -6.48 -4.21 11.81
CA MET A 36 -7.06 -4.61 10.52
C MET A 36 -6.40 -3.88 9.34
N ASN A 37 -6.19 -2.57 9.48
CA ASN A 37 -5.56 -1.79 8.42
C ASN A 37 -4.08 -2.13 8.27
N THR A 38 -3.38 -2.36 9.39
CA THR A 38 -1.97 -2.80 9.39
C THR A 38 -1.81 -4.15 8.68
N LEU A 39 -2.69 -5.12 8.96
CA LEU A 39 -2.67 -6.43 8.30
C LEU A 39 -3.02 -6.34 6.81
N ASN A 40 -4.02 -5.55 6.45
CA ASN A 40 -4.41 -5.33 5.06
C ASN A 40 -3.34 -4.60 4.25
N SER A 41 -2.55 -3.74 4.90
CA SER A 41 -1.40 -3.10 4.28
C SER A 41 -0.25 -4.09 4.04
N ALA A 42 -0.05 -5.05 4.96
CA ALA A 42 0.95 -6.11 4.80
C ALA A 42 0.63 -7.09 3.65
N SER A 43 -0.66 -7.32 3.36
CA SER A 43 -1.12 -8.19 2.27
C SER A 43 -1.47 -7.46 0.97
N LEU A 44 -1.32 -6.13 0.93
CA LEU A 44 -1.79 -5.23 -0.14
C LEU A 44 -3.31 -5.22 -0.38
N VAL A 45 -4.10 -5.92 0.44
CA VAL A 45 -5.57 -5.86 0.40
C VAL A 45 -6.06 -4.41 0.53
N ASN A 46 -5.42 -3.61 1.40
CA ASN A 46 -5.76 -2.20 1.53
C ASN A 46 -5.61 -1.44 0.19
N LYS A 47 -4.57 -1.73 -0.59
CA LYS A 47 -4.36 -1.09 -1.89
C LYS A 47 -5.36 -1.54 -2.96
N GLY A 48 -5.79 -2.80 -2.91
CA GLY A 48 -6.88 -3.29 -3.75
C GLY A 48 -8.20 -2.57 -3.46
N LEU A 49 -8.53 -2.34 -2.18
CA LEU A 49 -9.72 -1.59 -1.79
C LEU A 49 -9.64 -0.12 -2.23
N GLU A 50 -8.50 0.54 -2.04
CA GLU A 50 -8.29 1.92 -2.50
C GLU A 50 -8.36 2.07 -4.04
N LEU A 51 -7.98 1.03 -4.79
CA LEU A 51 -8.13 1.03 -6.26
C LEU A 51 -9.60 1.00 -6.67
N ILE A 52 -10.42 0.17 -6.01
CA ILE A 52 -11.87 0.15 -6.22
C ILE A 52 -12.49 1.49 -5.82
N GLU A 53 -12.08 2.04 -4.68
CA GLU A 53 -12.52 3.35 -4.20
C GLU A 53 -12.18 4.46 -5.20
N THR A 54 -10.96 4.47 -5.76
CA THR A 54 -10.54 5.45 -6.76
C THR A 54 -11.44 5.40 -8.01
N HIS A 55 -11.77 4.19 -8.49
CA HIS A 55 -12.68 4.02 -9.61
C HIS A 55 -14.09 4.56 -9.30
N LEU A 56 -14.63 4.23 -8.13
CA LEU A 56 -15.98 4.63 -7.71
C LEU A 56 -16.10 6.13 -7.39
N LEU A 57 -15.10 6.71 -6.72
CA LEU A 57 -15.12 8.12 -6.30
C LEU A 57 -14.88 9.08 -7.47
N PHE A 58 -13.99 8.71 -8.41
CA PHE A 58 -13.52 9.63 -9.45
C PHE A 58 -13.96 9.24 -10.87
N GLY A 59 -14.63 8.09 -11.05
CA GLY A 59 -15.07 7.62 -12.37
C GLY A 59 -13.92 7.31 -13.33
N VAL A 60 -12.71 7.08 -12.81
CA VAL A 60 -11.51 6.76 -13.61
C VAL A 60 -11.51 5.26 -13.91
N PRO A 61 -11.41 4.82 -15.18
CA PRO A 61 -11.37 3.40 -15.50
C PRO A 61 -10.08 2.75 -14.97
N TYR A 62 -10.14 1.46 -14.63
CA TYR A 62 -9.03 0.77 -13.94
C TYR A 62 -7.72 0.80 -14.71
N GLU A 63 -7.77 0.71 -16.04
CA GLU A 63 -6.59 0.80 -16.91
C GLU A 63 -5.88 2.17 -16.88
N ARG A 64 -6.48 3.17 -16.22
CA ARG A 64 -5.91 4.51 -16.00
C ARG A 64 -5.55 4.78 -14.53
N ILE A 65 -5.51 3.74 -13.68
CA ILE A 65 -5.14 3.84 -12.27
C ILE A 65 -3.86 3.04 -12.02
N ASP A 66 -2.74 3.73 -11.84
CA ASP A 66 -1.46 3.08 -11.55
C ASP A 66 -1.23 2.88 -10.05
N VAL A 67 -1.00 1.63 -9.65
CA VAL A 67 -0.60 1.30 -8.29
C VAL A 67 0.92 1.27 -8.19
N VAL A 68 1.47 2.23 -7.45
CA VAL A 68 2.92 2.36 -7.23
C VAL A 68 3.29 2.13 -5.77
N VAL A 69 4.35 1.36 -5.54
CA VAL A 69 4.99 1.22 -4.22
C VAL A 69 5.95 2.40 -4.00
N HIS A 70 5.71 3.16 -2.93
CA HIS A 70 6.52 4.30 -2.51
C HIS A 70 6.78 4.20 -1.00
N PRO A 71 7.78 3.41 -0.57
CA PRO A 71 7.97 3.03 0.84
C PRO A 71 8.11 4.22 1.81
N GLN A 72 8.45 5.39 1.29
CA GLN A 72 8.61 6.59 2.08
C GLN A 72 7.26 7.16 2.57
N SER A 73 6.13 6.88 1.90
CA SER A 73 4.83 7.50 2.19
C SER A 73 4.85 9.05 2.24
N ILE A 74 5.76 9.70 1.49
CA ILE A 74 5.84 11.16 1.46
C ILE A 74 4.86 11.70 0.43
N VAL A 75 4.85 11.11 -0.77
CA VAL A 75 3.81 11.36 -1.77
C VAL A 75 2.65 10.39 -1.49
N HIS A 76 1.46 10.93 -1.23
CA HIS A 76 0.29 10.13 -0.84
C HIS A 76 -0.44 9.61 -2.08
N SER A 77 -0.64 10.49 -3.05
CA SER A 77 -1.18 10.19 -4.38
C SER A 77 -0.79 11.31 -5.35
N MET A 78 -1.04 11.06 -6.63
CA MET A 78 -0.88 12.06 -7.68
C MET A 78 -1.93 11.83 -8.76
N VAL A 79 -2.16 12.87 -9.57
CA VAL A 79 -3.03 12.81 -10.75
C VAL A 79 -2.27 13.42 -11.93
N THR A 80 -2.28 12.72 -13.06
CA THR A 80 -1.78 13.23 -14.33
C THR A 80 -2.97 13.68 -15.19
N PHE A 81 -2.94 14.95 -15.61
CA PHE A 81 -3.95 15.55 -16.46
C PHE A 81 -3.69 15.27 -17.95
N THR A 82 -4.67 15.56 -18.79
CA THR A 82 -4.61 15.28 -20.24
C THR A 82 -3.55 16.09 -20.98
N ASP A 83 -3.08 17.19 -20.40
CA ASP A 83 -1.96 18.00 -20.92
C ASP A 83 -0.58 17.45 -20.53
N GLY A 84 -0.55 16.34 -19.77
CA GLY A 84 0.68 15.71 -19.27
C GLY A 84 1.18 16.29 -17.94
N SER A 85 0.57 17.36 -17.42
CA SER A 85 0.92 17.90 -16.11
C SER A 85 0.55 16.92 -14.99
N THR A 86 1.33 16.88 -13.92
CA THR A 86 1.09 16.01 -12.77
C THR A 86 1.08 16.82 -11.48
N ILE A 87 0.03 16.67 -10.69
CA ILE A 87 -0.08 17.24 -9.34
C ILE A 87 0.02 16.11 -8.33
N ALA A 88 0.91 16.28 -7.35
CA ALA A 88 1.11 15.33 -6.25
C ALA A 88 0.82 16.00 -4.91
N GLN A 89 0.12 15.29 -4.02
CA GLN A 89 -0.03 15.71 -2.63
C GLN A 89 1.06 15.02 -1.79
N ALA A 90 1.80 15.83 -1.02
CA ALA A 90 2.92 15.34 -0.23
C ALA A 90 2.97 15.97 1.17
N SER A 91 3.45 15.20 2.15
CA SER A 91 3.76 15.67 3.50
C SER A 91 4.78 14.75 4.20
N PRO A 92 5.47 15.20 5.26
CA PRO A 92 6.25 14.32 6.11
C PRO A 92 5.39 13.23 6.76
N ARG A 93 6.04 12.14 7.20
CA ARG A 93 5.43 11.14 8.08
C ARG A 93 5.40 11.69 9.51
N THR A 94 4.22 12.02 10.02
CA THR A 94 3.98 12.34 11.44
C THR A 94 3.53 11.12 12.20
#